data_AF-A0A9Q1R5H2-F1
#
_entry.id   AF-A0A9Q1R5H2-F1
#
_cell.length_a   1.000
_cell.length_b   1.000
_cell.length_c   1.000
_cell.angle_alpha   90.00
_cell.angle_beta   90.00
_cell.angle_gamma   90.00
#
_symmetry.space_group_name_H-M   'P 1'
#
loop_
_entity.id
_entity.type
_entity.pdbx_description
1 polymer ?
#
loop_
_entity_poly.entity_id
_entity_poly.type
_entity_poly.pdbx_seq_one_letter_code
_entity_poly.pdbx_strand_id
1 'polypeptide(L)'
;MQTITVRGKSRAVHVYLYAAAHPMGKALDTIRRELGYYRPNFRGIQWAGWAQPEQVPVKPDEGPDVVSRASGVVMIGAHQWVAMYNIPIMSTDLSAARRIAQRVSARGGGLPTVQTLGLFHGEDSTEIACILLEPNQIGADRVQNHVETLASREGMDVEKGYFTDLSAEMIIERYMKLISDSSV
;
A
#
# COMPACT_ATOMS: atom_id res chain seq x y z
N MET A 1 -23.12 -10.57 9.50
CA MET A 1 -22.27 -9.39 9.73
C MET A 1 -21.25 -9.77 10.79
N GLN A 2 -19.98 -9.97 10.44
CA GLN A 2 -18.93 -10.25 11.43
C GLN A 2 -18.43 -8.91 11.96
N THR A 3 -18.64 -8.64 13.25
CA THR A 3 -18.15 -7.42 13.90
C THR A 3 -16.70 -7.63 14.31
N ILE A 4 -15.78 -6.86 13.73
CA ILE A 4 -14.39 -6.82 14.18
C ILE A 4 -14.36 -5.98 15.47
N THR A 5 -14.03 -6.60 16.60
CA THR A 5 -13.87 -5.90 17.88
C THR A 5 -12.37 -5.70 18.14
N VAL A 6 -11.90 -4.46 18.11
CA VAL A 6 -10.51 -4.13 18.48
C VAL A 6 -10.40 -4.13 20.01
N ARG A 7 -9.86 -5.20 20.59
CA ARG A 7 -9.60 -5.26 22.05
C ARG A 7 -8.13 -4.95 22.34
N GLY A 8 -7.87 -3.79 22.93
CA GLY A 8 -6.54 -3.41 23.42
C GLY A 8 -6.63 -2.56 24.68
N LYS A 9 -6.13 -3.06 25.81
CA LYS A 9 -5.91 -2.24 27.02
C LYS A 9 -4.64 -1.41 26.80
N SER A 10 -4.74 -0.08 27.01
CA SER A 10 -3.68 0.86 27.46
C SER A 10 -2.99 1.85 26.49
N ARG A 11 -3.39 2.02 25.22
CA ARG A 11 -3.00 3.23 24.46
C ARG A 11 -4.15 3.76 23.59
N ALA A 12 -4.56 4.98 23.87
CA ALA A 12 -5.50 5.76 23.06
C ALA A 12 -4.87 6.09 21.70
N VAL A 13 -5.27 5.35 20.66
CA VAL A 13 -4.88 5.56 19.26
C VAL A 13 -6.13 5.71 18.40
N HIS A 14 -6.02 6.48 17.33
CA HIS A 14 -7.05 6.53 16.30
C HIS A 14 -6.96 5.28 15.43
N VAL A 15 -8.09 4.59 15.27
CA VAL A 15 -8.20 3.40 14.42
C VAL A 15 -9.13 3.68 13.27
N TYR A 16 -8.65 3.41 12.05
CA TYR A 16 -9.44 3.48 10.82
C TYR A 16 -9.63 2.09 10.25
N LEU A 17 -10.88 1.70 10.03
CA LEU A 17 -11.24 0.44 9.42
C LEU A 17 -11.19 0.56 7.90
N TYR A 18 -10.80 -0.50 7.20
CA TYR A 18 -10.79 -0.51 5.73
C TYR A 18 -11.24 -1.84 5.14
N ALA A 19 -11.55 -1.84 3.84
CA ALA A 19 -12.05 -2.98 3.08
C ALA A 19 -13.24 -3.64 3.79
N ALA A 20 -13.28 -4.96 3.90
CA ALA A 20 -14.42 -5.67 4.50
C ALA A 20 -14.62 -5.38 5.99
N ALA A 21 -13.65 -4.74 6.67
CA ALA A 21 -13.80 -4.30 8.04
C ALA A 21 -14.57 -2.98 8.17
N HIS A 22 -14.57 -2.15 7.12
CA HIS A 22 -15.25 -0.87 7.12
C HIS A 22 -16.72 -1.03 6.68
N PRO A 23 -17.71 -0.41 7.35
CA PRO A 23 -19.14 -0.58 7.03
C PRO A 23 -19.50 -0.31 5.56
N MET A 24 -18.81 0.64 4.93
CA MET A 24 -18.98 1.00 3.51
C MET A 24 -17.91 0.41 2.57
N GLY A 25 -17.05 -0.51 3.04
CA GLY A 25 -16.02 -1.11 2.18
C GLY A 25 -14.91 -0.15 1.73
N LYS A 26 -14.59 0.88 2.51
CA LYS A 26 -13.68 1.96 2.10
C LYS A 26 -12.26 1.44 1.85
N ALA A 27 -11.64 1.84 0.74
CA ALA A 27 -10.30 1.41 0.38
C ALA A 27 -9.22 2.06 1.27
N LEU A 28 -8.15 1.31 1.55
CA LEU A 28 -7.03 1.76 2.39
C LEU A 28 -6.37 3.04 1.86
N ASP A 29 -6.12 3.12 0.56
CA ASP A 29 -5.47 4.27 -0.08
C ASP A 29 -6.34 5.53 -0.03
N THR A 30 -7.67 5.37 -0.04
CA THR A 30 -8.62 6.47 0.12
C THR A 30 -8.48 7.08 1.51
N ILE A 31 -8.47 6.26 2.56
CA ILE A 31 -8.28 6.72 3.95
C ILE A 31 -6.91 7.39 4.08
N ARG A 32 -5.84 6.76 3.57
CA ARG A 32 -4.50 7.35 3.56
C ARG A 32 -4.46 8.74 2.90
N ARG A 33 -5.19 8.96 1.81
CA ARG A 33 -5.29 10.27 1.13
C ARG A 33 -6.01 11.31 1.97
N GLU A 34 -7.12 10.95 2.60
CA GLU A 34 -7.87 11.87 3.47
C GLU A 34 -7.05 12.25 4.71
N LEU A 35 -6.25 11.32 5.22
CA LEU A 35 -5.27 11.58 6.29
C LEU A 35 -4.01 12.32 5.82
N GLY A 36 -3.94 12.69 4.54
CA GLY A 36 -2.83 13.47 3.97
C GLY A 36 -1.53 12.68 3.77
N TYR A 37 -1.55 11.34 3.85
CA TYR A 37 -0.37 10.47 3.79
C TYR A 37 0.50 10.68 2.54
N TYR A 38 -0.13 11.01 1.40
CA TYR A 38 0.55 11.19 0.11
C TYR A 38 0.90 12.66 -0.19
N ARG A 39 0.82 13.56 0.80
CA ARG A 39 1.20 14.98 0.65
C ARG A 39 2.59 15.21 1.26
N PRO A 40 3.44 16.04 0.63
CA PRO A 40 4.69 16.47 1.25
C PRO A 40 4.43 17.15 2.60
N ASN A 41 5.22 16.84 3.61
CA ASN A 41 5.13 17.53 4.90
C ASN A 41 5.92 18.84 4.90
N PHE A 42 5.89 19.58 6.03
CA PHE A 42 6.61 20.84 6.21
C PHE A 42 8.14 20.73 6.04
N ARG A 43 8.71 19.52 6.06
CA ARG A 43 10.14 19.24 5.85
C ARG A 43 10.46 18.78 4.42
N GLY A 44 9.50 18.82 3.50
CA GLY A 44 9.68 18.31 2.14
C GLY A 44 9.81 16.78 2.05
N ILE A 45 9.60 16.07 3.17
CA ILE A 45 9.58 14.60 3.18
C ILE A 45 8.26 14.19 2.54
N GLN A 46 8.36 13.46 1.43
CA GLN A 46 7.22 13.06 0.59
C GLN A 46 6.29 12.03 1.28
N TRP A 47 6.59 11.63 2.52
CA TRP A 47 6.00 10.48 3.20
C TRP A 47 5.88 10.62 4.72
N ALA A 48 5.69 11.83 5.27
CA ALA A 48 5.22 11.85 6.65
C ALA A 48 3.70 11.71 6.65
N GLY A 49 3.22 10.56 7.14
CA GLY A 49 1.87 10.50 7.67
C GLY A 49 1.63 11.60 8.71
N TRP A 50 0.36 11.86 9.05
CA TRP A 50 -0.06 12.76 10.13
C TRP A 50 0.80 14.03 10.31
N ALA A 51 0.96 14.80 9.22
CA ALA A 51 1.90 15.91 9.22
C ALA A 51 1.40 17.17 9.94
N GLN A 52 0.08 17.38 10.14
CA GLN A 52 -0.62 18.37 11.02
C GLN A 52 -2.14 18.41 10.68
N PRO A 53 -3.07 18.84 11.57
CA PRO A 53 -2.92 19.43 12.92
C PRO A 53 -3.20 18.45 14.07
N GLU A 54 -3.47 18.91 15.30
CA GLU A 54 -3.88 18.09 16.49
C GLU A 54 -5.20 17.32 16.30
N GLN A 55 -5.96 17.64 15.24
CA GLN A 55 -7.24 17.05 14.91
C GLN A 55 -7.18 16.37 13.55
N VAL A 56 -7.56 15.09 13.52
CA VAL A 56 -7.67 14.31 12.30
C VAL A 56 -8.80 14.84 11.42
N PRO A 57 -8.56 15.14 10.12
CA PRO A 57 -9.61 15.66 9.23
C PRO A 57 -10.73 14.63 9.02
N VAL A 58 -10.50 13.38 9.42
CA VAL A 58 -11.45 12.29 9.38
C VAL A 58 -11.61 11.74 10.79
N LYS A 59 -12.85 11.64 11.26
CA LYS A 59 -13.17 10.99 12.53
C LYS A 59 -12.70 9.52 12.49
N PRO A 60 -12.01 9.02 13.54
CA PRO A 60 -11.67 7.60 13.63
C PRO A 60 -12.93 6.72 13.69
N ASP A 61 -12.82 5.49 13.20
CA ASP A 61 -13.88 4.49 13.36
C ASP A 61 -13.93 3.97 14.81
N GLU A 62 -12.76 3.81 15.43
CA GLU A 62 -12.61 3.36 16.81
C GLU A 62 -11.52 4.15 17.55
N GLY A 63 -11.65 4.26 18.87
CA GLY A 63 -10.75 5.04 19.73
C GLY A 63 -11.28 6.44 20.07
N PRO A 64 -10.56 7.23 20.88
CA PRO A 64 -11.02 8.54 21.32
C PRO A 64 -10.87 9.59 20.22
N ASP A 65 -11.71 10.62 20.22
CA ASP A 65 -11.65 11.71 19.23
C ASP A 65 -10.32 12.51 19.30
N VAL A 66 -9.67 12.53 20.47
CA VAL A 66 -8.39 13.23 20.69
C VAL A 66 -7.33 12.24 21.15
N VAL A 67 -6.19 12.22 20.44
CA VAL A 67 -4.98 11.45 20.80
C VAL A 67 -3.75 12.34 20.71
N SER A 68 -2.70 11.99 21.45
CA SER A 68 -1.42 12.68 21.31
C SER A 68 -0.84 12.47 19.91
N ARG A 69 -0.16 13.47 19.36
CA ARG A 69 0.51 13.35 18.04
C ARG A 69 1.48 12.16 17.98
N ALA A 70 2.15 11.85 19.09
CA ALA A 70 3.11 10.74 19.19
C ALA A 70 2.45 9.36 19.08
N SER A 71 1.14 9.27 19.28
CA SER A 71 0.38 8.03 19.17
C SER A 71 0.27 7.52 17.73
N GLY A 72 0.34 8.42 16.74
CA GLY A 72 0.07 8.08 15.34
C GLY A 72 -1.36 7.57 15.11
N VAL A 73 -1.56 6.86 14.01
CA VAL A 73 -2.83 6.24 13.63
C VAL A 73 -2.61 4.77 13.27
N VAL A 74 -3.61 3.94 13.48
CA VAL A 74 -3.62 2.52 13.07
C VAL A 74 -4.72 2.32 12.04
N MET A 75 -4.46 1.48 11.03
CA MET A 75 -5.46 1.04 10.07
C MET A 75 -5.64 -0.46 10.17
N ILE A 76 -6.88 -0.92 10.34
CA ILE A 76 -7.22 -2.35 10.48
C ILE A 76 -8.21 -2.70 9.39
N GLY A 77 -7.99 -3.81 8.70
CA GLY A 77 -8.85 -4.21 7.60
C GLY A 77 -8.91 -5.70 7.41
N ALA A 78 -9.89 -6.11 6.63
CA ALA A 78 -10.04 -7.48 6.15
C ALA A 78 -10.13 -7.43 4.62
N HIS A 79 -9.22 -8.12 3.96
CA HIS A 79 -9.12 -8.16 2.49
C HIS A 79 -8.83 -9.59 2.05
N GLN A 80 -9.14 -9.91 0.80
CA GLN A 80 -8.57 -11.10 0.16
C GLN A 80 -7.04 -10.98 0.06
N TRP A 81 -6.37 -12.06 -0.35
CA TRP A 81 -4.92 -12.05 -0.53
C TRP A 81 -4.47 -10.90 -1.44
N VAL A 82 -3.50 -10.12 -0.98
CA VAL A 82 -2.88 -9.01 -1.72
C VAL A 82 -1.43 -9.39 -1.98
N ALA A 83 -0.93 -9.05 -3.17
CA ALA A 83 0.49 -9.19 -3.49
C ALA A 83 1.14 -7.82 -3.73
N MET A 84 2.42 -7.72 -3.40
CA MET A 84 3.22 -6.52 -3.65
C MET A 84 4.36 -6.85 -4.62
N TYR A 85 4.39 -6.16 -5.76
CA TYR A 85 5.31 -6.38 -6.85
C TYR A 85 5.96 -5.05 -7.28
N ASN A 86 7.25 -4.89 -7.01
CA ASN A 86 7.98 -3.67 -7.35
C ASN A 86 8.74 -3.86 -8.66
N ILE A 87 8.75 -2.81 -9.49
CA ILE A 87 9.37 -2.83 -10.81
C ILE A 87 10.39 -1.70 -10.90
N PRO A 88 11.71 -1.99 -10.88
CA PRO A 88 12.74 -0.97 -11.03
C PRO A 88 12.75 -0.37 -12.43
N ILE A 89 13.03 0.93 -12.50
CA ILE A 89 13.22 1.72 -13.71
C ILE A 89 14.60 2.38 -13.63
N MET A 90 15.42 2.18 -14.67
CA MET A 90 16.80 2.66 -14.77
C MET A 90 16.84 4.17 -15.07
N SER A 91 16.28 4.96 -14.17
CA SER A 91 16.15 6.41 -14.26
C SER A 91 15.99 7.01 -12.87
N THR A 92 16.60 8.18 -12.65
CA THR A 92 16.42 8.99 -11.43
C THR A 92 15.28 10.01 -11.57
N ASP A 93 14.58 10.06 -12.70
CA ASP A 93 13.43 10.94 -12.91
C ASP A 93 12.20 10.44 -12.13
N LEU A 94 12.12 10.81 -10.85
CA LEU A 94 10.98 10.52 -9.99
C LEU A 94 9.67 11.11 -10.54
N SER A 95 9.72 12.21 -11.29
CA SER A 95 8.51 12.80 -11.87
C SER A 95 7.95 11.90 -12.97
N ALA A 96 8.80 11.32 -13.82
CA ALA A 96 8.40 10.29 -14.77
C ALA A 96 7.89 9.03 -14.07
N ALA A 97 8.61 8.52 -13.08
CA ALA A 97 8.18 7.35 -12.32
C ALA A 97 6.76 7.55 -11.72
N ARG A 98 6.46 8.75 -11.20
CA ARG A 98 5.13 9.09 -10.71
C ARG A 98 4.05 9.16 -11.79
N ARG A 99 4.37 9.71 -12.97
CA ARG A 99 3.44 9.74 -14.11
C ARG A 99 3.13 8.31 -14.58
N ILE A 100 4.15 7.47 -14.70
CA ILE A 100 4.01 6.04 -15.05
C ILE A 100 3.15 5.35 -13.99
N ALA A 101 3.51 5.47 -12.71
CA ALA A 101 2.72 4.90 -11.61
C ALA A 101 1.25 5.32 -11.71
N GLN A 102 0.95 6.61 -11.84
CA GLN A 102 -0.41 7.09 -11.99
C GLN A 102 -1.15 6.38 -13.13
N ARG A 103 -0.54 6.29 -14.32
CA ARG A 103 -1.13 5.65 -15.51
C ARG A 103 -1.31 4.14 -15.37
N VAL A 104 -0.50 3.47 -14.55
CA VAL A 104 -0.65 2.04 -14.23
C VAL A 104 -1.77 1.80 -13.24
N SER A 105 -1.96 2.70 -12.27
CA SER A 105 -2.95 2.53 -11.20
C SER A 105 -4.39 2.54 -11.72
N ALA A 106 -5.25 1.74 -11.11
CA ALA A 106 -6.69 1.74 -11.36
C ALA A 106 -7.27 3.16 -11.25
N ARG A 107 -6.85 3.91 -10.23
CA ARG A 107 -7.29 5.28 -9.97
C ARG A 107 -6.92 6.26 -11.09
N GLY A 108 -5.80 6.04 -11.79
CA GLY A 108 -5.40 6.83 -12.95
C GLY A 108 -5.91 6.30 -14.28
N GLY A 109 -6.84 5.33 -14.27
CA GLY A 109 -7.43 4.74 -15.47
C GLY A 109 -6.62 3.57 -16.06
N GLY A 110 -5.64 3.05 -15.32
CA GLY A 110 -4.81 1.92 -15.73
C GLY A 110 -5.45 0.57 -15.44
N LEU A 111 -4.66 -0.34 -14.88
CA LEU A 111 -5.10 -1.71 -14.59
C LEU A 111 -6.09 -1.74 -13.41
N PRO A 112 -7.22 -2.46 -13.51
CA PRO A 112 -8.16 -2.59 -12.42
C PRO A 112 -7.50 -3.27 -11.21
N THR A 113 -7.96 -2.97 -10.00
CA THR A 113 -7.45 -3.57 -8.73
C THR A 113 -5.95 -3.38 -8.46
N VAL A 114 -5.25 -2.55 -9.24
CA VAL A 114 -3.83 -2.23 -9.03
C VAL A 114 -3.69 -0.85 -8.44
N GLN A 115 -2.97 -0.74 -7.33
CA GLN A 115 -2.51 0.53 -6.79
C GLN A 115 -1.00 0.63 -7.02
N THR A 116 -0.50 1.83 -7.27
CA THR A 116 0.93 2.02 -7.53
C THR A 116 1.46 3.28 -6.88
N LEU A 117 2.77 3.29 -6.65
CA LEU A 117 3.54 4.46 -6.22
C LEU A 117 4.85 4.52 -6.99
N GLY A 118 5.25 5.72 -7.42
CA GLY A 118 6.59 5.96 -7.97
C GLY A 118 7.53 6.40 -6.84
N LEU A 119 8.60 5.65 -6.64
CA LEU A 119 9.56 5.81 -5.53
C LEU A 119 10.99 5.85 -6.05
N PHE A 120 11.93 6.33 -5.22
CA PHE A 120 13.35 6.09 -5.45
C PHE A 120 13.70 4.64 -5.09
N HIS A 121 14.62 4.05 -5.83
CA HIS A 121 15.19 2.73 -5.60
C HIS A 121 16.71 2.85 -5.57
N GLY A 122 17.29 2.87 -4.37
CA GLY A 122 18.70 3.25 -4.21
C GLY A 122 18.98 4.71 -4.58
N GLU A 123 20.22 5.01 -4.93
CA GLU A 123 20.67 6.37 -5.28
C GLU A 123 20.45 6.71 -6.77
N ASP A 124 20.50 5.70 -7.64
CA ASP A 124 20.60 5.90 -9.09
C ASP A 124 19.39 5.43 -9.90
N SER A 125 18.32 4.98 -9.23
CA SER A 125 17.14 4.46 -9.93
C SER A 125 15.83 4.79 -9.21
N THR A 126 14.73 4.52 -9.90
CA THR A 126 13.37 4.64 -9.36
C THR A 126 12.68 3.29 -9.47
N GLU A 127 11.56 3.14 -8.80
CA GLU A 127 10.72 1.95 -8.94
C GLU A 127 9.24 2.33 -8.96
N ILE A 128 8.45 1.47 -9.61
CA ILE A 128 7.01 1.46 -9.48
C ILE A 128 6.65 0.35 -8.48
N ALA A 129 6.35 0.75 -7.24
CA ALA A 129 5.83 -0.17 -6.25
C ALA A 129 4.35 -0.44 -6.56
N CYS A 130 4.00 -1.70 -6.83
CA CYS A 130 2.63 -2.09 -7.21
C CYS A 130 2.00 -2.96 -6.12
N ILE A 131 0.80 -2.59 -5.71
CA ILE A 131 -0.05 -3.38 -4.82
C ILE A 131 -1.16 -3.98 -5.68
N LEU A 132 -1.15 -5.30 -5.80
CA LEU A 132 -2.14 -6.09 -6.53
C LEU A 132 -3.22 -6.52 -5.55
N LEU A 133 -4.37 -5.82 -5.55
CA LEU A 133 -5.45 -6.11 -4.62
C LEU A 133 -6.12 -7.45 -4.93
N GLU A 134 -6.19 -7.82 -6.22
CA GLU A 134 -6.73 -9.10 -6.68
C GLU A 134 -5.70 -9.78 -7.61
N PRO A 135 -4.62 -10.37 -7.06
CA PRO A 135 -3.51 -10.90 -7.85
C PRO A 135 -3.92 -12.09 -8.76
N ASN A 136 -5.04 -12.74 -8.47
CA ASN A 136 -5.63 -13.77 -9.33
C ASN A 136 -6.33 -13.18 -10.58
N GLN A 137 -6.72 -11.91 -10.55
CA GLN A 137 -7.31 -11.21 -11.70
C GLN A 137 -6.23 -10.48 -12.53
N ILE A 138 -5.34 -9.77 -11.84
CA ILE A 138 -4.23 -9.03 -12.46
C ILE A 138 -2.93 -9.45 -11.81
N GLY A 139 -2.19 -10.33 -12.50
CA GLY A 139 -0.90 -10.83 -12.08
C GLY A 139 0.26 -9.88 -12.34
N ALA A 140 1.42 -10.23 -11.76
CA ALA A 140 2.65 -9.46 -11.87
C ALA A 140 3.15 -9.31 -13.32
N ASP A 141 2.95 -10.33 -14.16
CA ASP A 141 3.27 -10.32 -15.59
C ASP A 141 2.53 -9.19 -16.33
N ARG A 142 1.24 -9.02 -16.06
CA ARG A 142 0.42 -8.00 -16.70
C ARG A 142 0.81 -6.60 -16.25
N VAL A 143 1.18 -6.44 -14.99
CA VAL A 143 1.69 -5.17 -14.45
C VAL A 143 3.07 -4.84 -15.02
N GLN A 144 3.99 -5.81 -15.04
CA GLN A 144 5.33 -5.70 -15.64
C GLN A 144 5.23 -5.18 -17.08
N ASN A 145 4.48 -5.89 -17.94
CA ASN A 145 4.30 -5.53 -19.34
C ASN A 145 3.70 -4.12 -19.51
N HIS A 146 2.79 -3.72 -18.62
CA HIS A 146 2.16 -2.40 -18.69
C HIS A 146 3.13 -1.28 -18.29
N VAL A 147 3.94 -1.49 -17.26
CA VAL A 147 5.02 -0.56 -16.88
C VAL A 147 6.05 -0.44 -18.00
N GLU A 148 6.52 -1.54 -18.56
CA GLU A 148 7.46 -1.56 -19.69
C GLU A 148 6.91 -0.78 -20.91
N THR A 149 5.63 -0.97 -21.22
CA THR A 149 4.97 -0.24 -22.33
C THR A 149 4.92 1.27 -22.08
N LEU A 150 4.72 1.69 -20.83
CA LEU A 150 4.66 3.12 -20.48
C LEU A 150 6.05 3.74 -20.39
N ALA A 151 7.01 3.03 -19.81
CA ALA A 151 8.40 3.47 -19.67
C ALA A 151 9.11 3.58 -21.03
N SER A 152 8.91 2.63 -21.94
CA SER A 152 9.48 2.68 -23.29
C SER A 152 9.01 3.91 -24.09
N ARG A 153 7.77 4.38 -23.88
CA ARG A 153 7.27 5.63 -24.49
C ARG A 153 7.95 6.88 -23.94
N GLU A 154 8.54 6.79 -22.74
CA GLU A 154 9.36 7.84 -22.13
C GLU A 154 10.87 7.57 -22.31
N GLY A 155 11.24 6.54 -23.09
CA GLY A 155 12.65 6.20 -23.37
C GLY A 155 13.40 5.62 -22.18
N MET A 156 12.70 4.96 -21.24
CA MET A 156 13.27 4.41 -20.01
C MET A 156 13.37 2.88 -20.07
N ASP A 157 14.49 2.36 -19.57
CA ASP A 157 14.70 0.92 -19.40
C ASP A 157 14.11 0.44 -18.07
N VAL A 158 13.50 -0.74 -18.10
CA VAL A 158 12.80 -1.36 -16.99
C VAL A 158 13.45 -2.69 -16.67
N GLU A 159 13.74 -2.94 -15.40
CA GLU A 159 14.24 -4.24 -14.96
C GLU A 159 13.08 -5.20 -14.62
N LYS A 160 13.41 -6.49 -14.49
CA LYS A 160 12.44 -7.48 -14.03
C LYS A 160 12.01 -7.16 -12.60
N GLY A 161 10.71 -6.98 -12.39
CA GLY A 161 10.17 -6.74 -11.07
C GLY A 161 10.25 -7.96 -10.15
N TYR A 162 10.04 -7.71 -8.86
CA TYR A 162 10.15 -8.69 -7.79
C TYR A 162 9.02 -8.54 -6.77
N PHE A 163 8.66 -9.65 -6.12
CA PHE A 163 7.74 -9.61 -4.99
C PHE A 163 8.47 -9.17 -3.71
N THR A 164 7.86 -8.27 -2.94
CA THR A 164 8.42 -7.83 -1.64
C THR A 164 8.09 -8.77 -0.50
N ASP A 165 7.06 -9.61 -0.68
CA ASP A 165 6.51 -10.49 0.33
C ASP A 165 6.42 -11.94 -0.16
N LEU A 166 6.15 -12.85 0.76
CA LEU A 166 5.91 -14.26 0.46
C LEU A 166 4.63 -14.43 -0.35
N SER A 167 4.58 -15.44 -1.22
CA SER A 167 3.32 -15.82 -1.87
C SER A 167 2.36 -16.50 -0.89
N ALA A 168 1.09 -16.63 -1.28
CA ALA A 168 0.08 -17.32 -0.47
C ALA A 168 0.51 -18.77 -0.19
N GLU A 169 1.03 -19.45 -1.19
CA GLU A 169 1.52 -20.83 -1.12
C GLU A 169 2.70 -20.93 -0.16
N MET A 170 3.66 -20.01 -0.24
CA MET A 170 4.82 -19.98 0.65
C MET A 170 4.40 -19.76 2.12
N ILE A 171 3.37 -18.94 2.38
CA ILE A 171 2.82 -18.77 3.73
C ILE A 171 2.16 -20.06 4.21
N ILE A 172 1.34 -20.70 3.37
CA ILE A 172 0.67 -21.96 3.72
C ILE A 172 1.70 -23.04 4.04
N GLU A 173 2.71 -23.22 3.18
CA GLU A 173 3.79 -24.19 3.39
C GLU A 173 4.52 -23.95 4.72
N ARG A 174 4.85 -22.68 5.02
CA ARG A 174 5.49 -22.31 6.29
C ARG A 174 4.59 -22.61 7.49
N TYR A 175 3.31 -22.30 7.40
CA TYR A 175 2.35 -22.59 8.45
C TYR A 175 2.24 -24.10 8.69
N MET A 176 2.13 -24.90 7.63
CA MET A 176 2.05 -26.36 7.72
C MET A 176 3.31 -26.95 8.38
N LYS A 177 4.49 -26.43 8.05
CA LYS A 177 5.76 -26.82 8.70
C LYS A 177 5.79 -26.47 10.18
N LEU A 178 5.34 -25.26 10.53
CA LEU A 178 5.32 -24.82 11.93
C LEU A 178 4.43 -25.72 12.81
N ILE A 179 3.24 -26.09 12.31
CA ILE A 179 2.33 -26.95 13.08
C ILE A 179 2.81 -28.41 13.13
N SER A 180 3.53 -28.91 12.12
CA SER A 180 4.11 -30.27 12.15
C SER A 180 5.28 -30.37 13.13
N ASP A 181 6.14 -29.35 13.17
CA ASP A 181 7.32 -29.34 14.04
C ASP A 181 6.95 -29.10 15.51
N SER A 182 5.78 -28.46 15.77
CA SER A 182 5.25 -28.24 17.11
C SER A 182 4.56 -29.47 17.73
N SER A 183 4.38 -30.53 16.94
CA SER A 183 3.73 -31.79 17.36
C SER A 183 4.71 -32.91 17.73
N VAL A 184 5.98 -32.56 18.00
CA VAL A 184 7.04 -33.48 18.47
C VAL A 184 7.51 -33.08 19.87
#